data_AF-A0A5C7V3Q8-F1
#
_entry.id   AF-A0A5C7V3Q8-F1
#
_cell.length_a   1.000
_cell.length_b   1.000
_cell.length_c   1.000
_cell.angle_alpha   90.00
_cell.angle_beta   90.00
_cell.angle_gamma   90.00
#
_symmetry.space_group_name_H-M   'P 1'
#
loop_
_entity.id
_entity.type
_entity.pdbx_description
1 polymer ?
#
loop_
_entity_poly.entity_id
_entity_poly.type
_entity_poly.pdbx_seq_one_letter_code
_entity_poly.pdbx_strand_id
1 'polypeptide(L)'
;MVDAAQGLLSLKAAVMGVVEGLTEFLPISSTGHLILAGTLMGLTDETAKVFDVAIQTGAILAVVIVYWQRLRTVVANLGHSAQARRFAANV
;
A
#
# COMPACT_ATOMS: atom_id res chain seq x y z
N MET A 1 2.21 10.84 31.35
CA MET A 1 1.56 9.55 30.98
C MET A 1 1.09 9.56 29.53
N VAL A 2 0.53 10.67 29.02
CA VAL A 2 0.09 10.80 27.61
C VAL A 2 1.26 10.75 26.61
N ASP A 3 2.39 11.41 26.89
CA ASP A 3 3.54 11.47 25.95
C ASP A 3 4.19 10.11 25.70
N ALA A 4 4.31 9.28 26.75
CA ALA A 4 4.85 7.93 26.65
C ALA A 4 3.94 6.99 25.83
N ALA A 5 2.62 7.15 25.99
CA ALA A 5 1.64 6.39 25.21
C ALA A 5 1.65 6.82 23.73
N GLN A 6 1.78 8.12 23.46
CA GLN A 6 1.89 8.66 22.10
C GLN A 6 3.18 8.19 21.39
N GLY A 7 4.31 8.17 22.11
CA GLY A 7 5.58 7.68 21.60
C GLY A 7 5.53 6.19 21.25
N LEU A 8 4.93 5.38 22.12
CA LEU A 8 4.74 3.94 21.87
C LEU A 8 3.85 3.68 20.66
N LEU A 9 2.75 4.43 20.50
CA LEU A 9 1.86 4.29 19.34
C LEU A 9 2.57 4.65 18.04
N SER A 10 3.35 5.73 18.03
CA SER A 10 4.12 6.19 16.87
C SER A 10 5.15 5.15 16.44
N LEU A 11 5.82 4.52 17.42
CA LEU A 11 6.76 3.44 17.15
C LEU A 11 6.06 2.22 16.52
N LYS A 12 4.91 1.79 17.05
CA LYS A 12 4.14 0.69 16.47
C LYS A 12 3.71 1.01 15.03
N ALA A 13 3.25 2.23 14.77
CA ALA A 13 2.88 2.67 13.43
C ALA A 13 4.09 2.66 12.47
N ALA A 14 5.27 3.09 12.92
CA ALA A 14 6.49 3.03 12.13
C ALA A 14 6.89 1.59 11.79
N VAL A 15 6.82 0.67 12.75
CA VAL A 15 7.12 -0.76 12.52
C VAL A 15 6.15 -1.36 11.53
N MET A 16 4.84 -1.13 11.70
CA MET A 16 3.81 -1.61 10.77
C MET A 16 4.00 -1.06 9.35
N GLY A 17 4.35 0.22 9.22
CA GLY A 17 4.66 0.83 7.92
C GLY A 17 5.89 0.21 7.24
N VAL A 18 6.94 -0.15 8.02
CA VAL A 18 8.10 -0.87 7.49
C VAL A 18 7.71 -2.28 7.04
N VAL A 19 6.92 -3.01 7.84
CA VAL A 19 6.44 -4.35 7.48
C VAL A 19 5.66 -4.30 6.16
N GLU A 20 4.69 -3.39 6.04
CA GLU A 20 3.92 -3.23 4.80
C GLU A 20 4.81 -2.85 3.61
N GLY A 21 5.63 -1.80 3.76
CA GLY A 21 6.48 -1.32 2.66
C GLY A 21 7.50 -2.34 2.16
N LEU A 22 7.95 -3.26 3.04
CA LEU A 22 8.83 -4.36 2.64
C LEU A 22 8.06 -5.53 2.04
N THR A 23 6.91 -5.89 2.59
CA THR A 23 6.21 -7.14 2.24
C THR A 23 5.26 -6.99 1.05
N GLU A 24 4.73 -5.79 0.79
CA GLU A 24 3.74 -5.54 -0.28
C GLU A 24 4.31 -5.80 -1.69
N PHE A 25 5.62 -5.61 -1.87
CA PHE A 25 6.29 -5.82 -3.16
C PHE A 25 6.89 -7.22 -3.32
N LEU A 26 6.83 -8.04 -2.26
CA LEU A 26 7.32 -9.41 -2.27
C LEU A 26 6.13 -10.39 -2.31
N PRO A 27 6.23 -11.53 -3.00
CA PRO A 27 5.15 -12.52 -3.08
C PRO A 27 5.06 -13.38 -1.80
N ILE A 28 4.92 -12.73 -0.64
CA ILE A 28 4.97 -13.34 0.69
C ILE A 28 3.76 -13.00 1.58
N SER A 29 2.73 -12.35 1.02
CA SER A 29 1.51 -11.89 1.71
C SER A 29 1.76 -10.83 2.79
N SER A 30 1.56 -9.56 2.44
CA SER A 30 1.67 -8.41 3.35
C SER A 30 0.62 -8.44 4.46
N THR A 31 -0.63 -8.76 4.14
CA THR A 31 -1.73 -8.85 5.10
C THR A 31 -1.45 -9.85 6.23
N GLY A 32 -0.86 -11.00 5.93
CA GLY A 32 -0.49 -11.99 6.94
C GLY A 32 0.56 -11.46 7.93
N HIS A 33 1.56 -10.74 7.41
CA HIS A 33 2.62 -10.14 8.23
C HIS A 33 2.09 -8.99 9.09
N LEU A 34 1.18 -8.15 8.56
CA LEU A 34 0.53 -7.09 9.34
C LEU A 34 -0.34 -7.64 10.47
N ILE A 35 -1.14 -8.68 10.20
CA ILE A 35 -1.95 -9.32 11.25
C ILE A 35 -1.06 -9.88 12.36
N LEU A 36 0.03 -10.58 11.98
CA LEU A 36 0.95 -11.16 12.96
C LEU A 36 1.67 -10.06 13.76
N ALA A 37 2.25 -9.07 13.09
CA ALA A 37 2.96 -7.97 13.73
C ALA A 37 2.03 -7.14 14.63
N GLY A 38 0.81 -6.84 14.16
CA GLY A 38 -0.22 -6.15 14.92
C GLY A 38 -0.62 -6.92 16.17
N THR A 39 -0.84 -8.24 16.06
CA THR A 39 -1.17 -9.10 17.20
C THR A 39 -0.04 -9.14 18.24
N LEU A 40 1.22 -9.26 17.79
CA LEU A 40 2.39 -9.22 18.68
C LEU A 40 2.56 -7.88 19.40
N MET A 41 2.09 -6.79 18.78
CA MET A 41 2.12 -5.44 19.36
C MET A 41 0.82 -5.07 20.11
N GLY A 42 -0.16 -5.96 20.19
CA GLY A 42 -1.45 -5.70 20.84
C GLY A 42 -2.33 -4.69 20.10
N LEU A 43 -2.21 -4.61 18.77
CA LEU A 43 -3.05 -3.80 17.87
C LEU A 43 -4.11 -4.68 17.21
N THR A 44 -5.08 -5.17 17.99
CA THR A 44 -6.10 -6.12 17.51
C THR A 44 -7.49 -5.50 17.30
N ASP A 45 -7.64 -4.22 17.59
CA ASP A 45 -8.93 -3.52 17.52
C ASP A 45 -9.37 -3.22 16.08
N GLU A 46 -10.64 -2.89 15.87
CA GLU A 46 -11.13 -2.47 14.54
C GLU A 46 -10.34 -1.29 13.95
N THR A 47 -9.87 -0.39 14.80
CA THR A 47 -9.00 0.72 14.39
C THR A 47 -7.70 0.23 13.72
N ALA A 48 -7.17 -0.92 14.13
CA ALA A 48 -5.97 -1.51 13.51
C ALA A 48 -6.25 -1.98 12.08
N LYS A 49 -7.45 -2.52 11.80
CA LYS A 49 -7.83 -2.88 10.42
C LYS A 49 -7.93 -1.67 9.50
N VAL A 50 -8.48 -0.57 10.00
CA VAL A 50 -8.52 0.69 9.24
C VAL A 50 -7.10 1.21 8.99
N PHE A 51 -6.22 1.05 9.98
CA PHE A 51 -4.81 1.40 9.84
C PHE A 51 -4.08 0.53 8.79
N ASP A 52 -4.33 -0.78 8.75
CA ASP A 52 -3.76 -1.69 7.74
C ASP A 52 -4.13 -1.26 6.32
N VAL A 53 -5.39 -0.89 6.09
CA VAL A 53 -5.84 -0.35 4.81
C VAL A 53 -5.16 0.99 4.51
N ALA A 54 -4.99 1.85 5.50
CA ALA A 54 -4.35 3.15 5.32
C ALA A 54 -2.86 3.03 4.94
N ILE A 55 -2.08 2.14 5.58
CA ILE A 55 -0.66 1.98 5.26
C ILE A 55 -0.44 1.37 3.86
N GLN A 56 -1.34 0.50 3.39
CA GLN A 56 -1.29 -0.05 2.04
C GLN A 56 -1.46 1.05 0.98
N THR A 57 -2.24 2.10 1.24
CA THR A 57 -2.30 3.27 0.33
C THR A 57 -0.95 3.98 0.21
N GLY A 58 -0.13 3.97 1.26
CA GLY A 58 1.24 4.48 1.22
C GLY A 58 2.15 3.65 0.30
N ALA A 59 2.01 2.32 0.32
CA ALA A 59 2.72 1.43 -0.59
C ALA A 59 2.29 1.64 -2.05
N ILE A 60 0.98 1.79 -2.32
CA ILE A 60 0.47 2.14 -3.65
C ILE A 60 1.03 3.49 -4.11
N LEU A 61 1.06 4.50 -3.23
CA LEU A 61 1.61 5.81 -3.55
C LEU A 61 3.11 5.73 -3.90
N ALA A 62 3.88 4.88 -3.20
CA ALA A 62 5.28 4.65 -3.52
C ALA A 62 5.45 4.13 -4.96
N VAL A 63 4.62 3.17 -5.39
CA VAL A 63 4.61 2.66 -6.77
C VAL A 63 4.22 3.76 -7.76
N VAL A 64 3.19 4.54 -7.47
CA VAL A 64 2.75 5.66 -8.34
C VAL A 64 3.87 6.67 -8.54
N ILE A 65 4.61 7.01 -7.49
CA ILE A 65 5.75 7.95 -7.56
C ILE A 65 6.88 7.33 -8.38
N VAL A 66 7.28 6.09 -8.08
CA VAL A 66 8.37 5.38 -8.79
C VAL A 66 8.06 5.26 -10.29
N TYR A 67 6.81 4.97 -10.66
CA TYR A 67 6.38 4.80 -12.04
C TYR A 67 5.74 6.04 -12.66
N TRP A 68 5.86 7.22 -12.04
CA TRP A 68 5.15 8.43 -12.45
C TRP A 68 5.31 8.77 -13.93
N GLN A 69 6.55 8.71 -14.45
CA GLN A 69 6.83 8.98 -15.87
C GLN A 69 6.16 7.94 -16.78
N ARG A 70 6.23 6.65 -16.44
CA ARG A 70 5.64 5.56 -17.22
C ARG A 70 4.11 5.65 -17.22
N LEU A 71 3.51 5.90 -16.06
CA LEU A 71 2.06 6.08 -15.91
C LEU A 71 1.58 7.27 -16.74
N ARG A 72 2.28 8.42 -16.70
CA ARG A 72 1.97 9.58 -17.55
C ARG A 72 2.04 9.25 -19.04
N THR A 73 3.08 8.54 -19.47
CA THR A 73 3.23 8.12 -20.87
C THR A 73 2.09 7.19 -21.29
N VAL A 74 1.73 6.20 -20.47
CA VAL A 74 0.61 5.31 -20.76
C VAL A 74 -0.67 6.12 -20.89
N VAL A 75 -1.02 6.94 -19.89
CA VAL A 75 -2.24 7.75 -19.89
C VAL A 75 -2.32 8.69 -21.10
N ALA A 76 -1.22 9.34 -21.48
CA ALA A 76 -1.18 10.22 -22.65
C ALA A 76 -1.36 9.47 -23.99
N ASN A 77 -0.91 8.23 -24.07
CA ASN A 77 -0.97 7.42 -25.29
C ASN A 77 -2.24 6.56 -25.40
N LEU A 78 -3.05 6.44 -24.35
CA LEU A 78 -4.34 5.73 -24.39
C LEU A 78 -5.28 6.28 -25.48
N GLY A 79 -5.18 7.57 -25.82
CA GLY A 79 -6.00 8.22 -26.84
C GLY A 79 -5.54 8.03 -28.31
N HIS A 80 -4.33 7.54 -28.57
CA HIS A 80 -3.70 7.63 -29.90
C HIS A 80 -3.58 6.29 -30.67
N SER A 81 -4.03 5.19 -30.08
CA SER A 81 -3.90 3.85 -30.68
C SER A 81 -5.21 3.38 -31.32
N ALA A 82 -5.31 3.53 -32.65
CA ALA A 82 -6.35 2.87 -33.46
C ALA A 82 -6.32 1.33 -33.33
N GLN A 83 -5.20 0.77 -32.88
CA GLN A 83 -4.99 -0.67 -32.69
C GLN A 83 -5.65 -1.18 -31.40
N ALA A 84 -5.73 -0.37 -30.34
CA ALA A 84 -6.44 -0.70 -29.10
C ALA A 84 -7.97 -0.69 -29.29
N ARG A 85 -8.50 0.25 -30.09
CA ARG A 85 -9.93 0.27 -30.47
C ARG A 85 -10.37 -0.95 -31.28
N ARG A 86 -9.49 -1.45 -32.16
CA ARG A 86 -9.74 -2.66 -32.96
C ARG A 86 -9.70 -3.94 -32.13
N PHE A 87 -8.94 -3.98 -31.04
CA PHE A 87 -8.93 -5.10 -30.11
C PHE A 87 -10.22 -5.17 -29.29
N ALA A 88 -10.70 -4.04 -28.78
CA ALA A 88 -11.96 -3.96 -28.02
C ALA A 88 -13.23 -4.22 -28.85
N ALA A 89 -13.20 -4.02 -30.17
CA ALA A 89 -14.33 -4.29 -31.06
C ALA A 89 -14.43 -5.76 -31.53
N ASN A 90 -13.36 -6.56 -31.33
CA ASN A 90 -13.27 -7.96 -31.78
C ASN A 90 -13.22 -8.96 -30.61
N VAL A 91 -13.47 -8.49 -29.39
CA VAL A 91 -13.78 -9.30 -28.19
C VAL A 91 -15.28 -9.18 -27.95
#